data_AF-A0A7L0JBU5-F1
#
_entry.id   AF-A0A7L0JBU5-F1
#
_cell.length_a   1.000
_cell.length_b   1.000
_cell.length_c   1.000
_cell.angle_alpha   90.00
_cell.angle_beta   90.00
_cell.angle_gamma   90.00
#
_symmetry.space_group_name_H-M   'P 1'
#
loop_
_entity.id
_entity.type
_entity.pdbx_description
1 polymer ?
#
loop_
_entity_poly.entity_id
_entity_poly.type
_entity_poly.pdbx_seq_one_letter_code
_entity_poly.pdbx_strand_id
1 'polypeptide(L)'
;TSLRYNVQPTQEDAPFMLHVYTIPETCVDSKAHKVFDIGINVSYTGERNNSNMVIVDVKMLSGFIPLKSSVRKLEGHPVIERTDLSTNHVLVYLEKV
;
A
#
# COMPACT_ATOMS: atom_id res chain seq x y z
N THR A 1 26.28 31.58 24.26
CA THR A 1 24.94 30.95 24.26
C THR A 1 24.56 30.66 22.82
N SER A 2 24.13 29.44 22.51
CA SER A 2 23.82 29.02 21.13
C SER A 2 22.33 28.70 21.01
N LEU A 3 21.68 29.25 19.99
CA LEU A 3 20.26 29.03 19.72
C LEU A 3 20.10 27.80 18.80
N ARG A 4 19.17 26.91 19.14
CA ARG A 4 18.76 25.78 18.29
C ARG A 4 17.26 25.86 18.07
N TYR A 5 16.83 25.74 16.82
CA TYR A 5 15.43 25.76 16.43
C TYR A 5 15.23 24.89 15.19
N ASN A 6 13.98 24.49 14.94
CA ASN A 6 13.63 23.67 13.79
C ASN A 6 13.31 24.56 12.60
N VAL A 7 13.82 24.17 11.43
CA VAL A 7 13.47 24.75 10.14
C VAL A 7 12.67 23.71 9.37
N GLN A 8 11.63 24.14 8.67
CA GLN A 8 10.86 23.22 7.83
C GLN A 8 11.75 22.75 6.66
N PRO A 9 11.88 21.42 6.46
CA PRO A 9 12.57 20.91 5.29
C PRO A 9 11.78 21.26 4.02
N THR A 10 12.50 21.46 2.93
CA THR A 10 11.90 21.58 1.60
C THR A 10 11.22 20.27 1.22
N GLN A 11 10.09 20.36 0.52
CA GLN A 11 9.45 19.18 -0.03
C GLN A 11 10.34 18.63 -1.14
N GLU A 12 10.90 17.44 -0.92
CA GLU A 12 11.62 16.68 -1.93
C GLU A 12 10.67 15.71 -2.63
N ASP A 13 10.96 15.42 -3.90
CA ASP A 13 10.17 14.46 -4.66
C ASP A 13 10.34 13.06 -4.08
N ALA A 14 9.22 12.43 -3.72
CA ALA A 14 9.23 11.06 -3.26
C ALA A 14 9.52 10.12 -4.45
N PRO A 15 10.36 9.09 -4.27
CA PRO A 15 10.70 8.17 -5.35
C PRO A 15 9.55 7.22 -5.73
N PHE A 16 8.44 7.24 -4.98
CA PHE A 16 7.25 6.45 -5.25
C PHE A 16 6.01 7.32 -5.16
N MET A 17 5.11 7.11 -6.12
CA MET A 17 3.75 7.60 -6.06
C MET A 17 2.82 6.43 -5.68
N LEU A 18 2.00 6.67 -4.67
CA LEU A 18 1.07 5.70 -4.12
C LEU A 18 -0.35 6.27 -4.21
N HIS A 19 -1.23 5.56 -4.91
CA HIS A 19 -2.64 5.89 -4.99
C HIS A 19 -3.47 4.74 -4.45
N VAL A 20 -4.35 5.03 -3.49
CA VAL A 20 -5.17 4.05 -2.79
C VAL A 20 -6.63 4.44 -2.91
N TYR A 21 -7.46 3.48 -3.27
CA TYR A 21 -8.91 3.67 -3.41
C TYR A 21 -9.65 2.41 -2.93
N THR A 22 -10.95 2.54 -2.67
CA THR A 22 -11.78 1.42 -2.22
C THR A 22 -12.90 1.16 -3.21
N ILE A 23 -13.31 -0.10 -3.32
CA ILE A 23 -14.46 -0.50 -4.13
C ILE A 23 -15.47 -1.20 -3.20
N PRO A 24 -16.68 -0.65 -3.01
CA PRO A 24 -17.19 0.60 -3.56
C PRO A 24 -16.52 1.84 -2.91
N GLU A 25 -16.50 2.97 -3.64
CA GLU A 25 -15.97 4.25 -3.13
C GLU A 25 -16.86 4.86 -2.05
N THR A 26 -18.16 4.55 -2.10
CA THR A 26 -19.15 5.09 -1.19
C THR A 26 -19.75 4.00 -0.29
N CYS A 27 -19.92 4.31 0.99
CA CYS A 27 -20.51 3.42 1.98
C CYS A 27 -22.06 3.42 1.98
N VAL A 28 -22.70 3.43 0.81
CA VAL A 28 -24.17 3.48 0.71
C VAL A 28 -24.80 2.11 0.93
N ASP A 29 -24.15 1.05 0.44
CA ASP A 29 -24.64 -0.31 0.57
C ASP A 29 -24.28 -0.93 1.92
N SER A 30 -25.23 -1.65 2.53
CA SER A 30 -25.01 -2.39 3.78
C SER A 30 -23.88 -3.43 3.70
N LYS A 31 -23.56 -3.90 2.48
CA LYS A 31 -22.40 -4.76 2.20
C LYS A 31 -21.07 -4.01 2.33
N ALA A 32 -21.00 -2.75 1.91
CA ALA A 32 -19.78 -1.95 1.94
C ALA A 32 -19.25 -1.76 3.39
N HIS A 33 -20.16 -1.74 4.37
CA HIS A 33 -19.79 -1.69 5.78
C HIS A 33 -19.17 -2.98 6.33
N LYS A 34 -19.30 -4.12 5.62
CA LYS A 34 -18.81 -5.43 6.06
C LYS A 34 -17.65 -5.93 5.22
N VAL A 35 -17.70 -5.69 3.91
CA VAL A 35 -16.69 -6.15 2.95
C VAL A 35 -16.56 -5.09 1.87
N PHE A 36 -15.32 -4.71 1.58
CA PHE A 36 -14.95 -3.85 0.47
C PHE A 36 -13.57 -4.28 -0.03
N ASP A 37 -13.29 -3.97 -1.28
CA ASP A 37 -11.99 -4.23 -1.89
C ASP A 37 -11.12 -2.98 -1.78
N ILE A 38 -9.81 -3.18 -1.67
CA ILE A 38 -8.80 -2.11 -1.62
C ILE A 38 -8.00 -2.17 -2.91
N GLY A 39 -8.03 -1.10 -3.69
CA GLY A 39 -7.21 -0.89 -4.87
C GLY A 39 -5.97 -0.09 -4.52
N ILE A 40 -4.79 -0.57 -4.92
CA ILE A 40 -3.51 0.08 -4.66
C ILE A 40 -2.74 0.17 -5.98
N ASN A 41 -2.43 1.40 -6.38
CA ASN A 41 -1.57 1.68 -7.52
C ASN A 41 -0.25 2.25 -7.00
N VAL A 42 0.85 1.60 -7.36
CA VAL A 42 2.21 2.02 -7.03
C VAL A 42 2.94 2.29 -8.33
N SER A 43 3.64 3.41 -8.41
CA SER A 43 4.54 3.72 -9.52
C SER A 43 5.84 4.30 -9.00
N TYR A 44 6.96 3.90 -9.60
CA TYR A 44 8.27 4.46 -9.30
C TYR A 44 8.49 5.76 -10.08
N THR A 45 8.80 6.84 -9.37
CA THR A 45 9.07 8.19 -9.90
C THR A 45 10.47 8.66 -9.54
N GLY A 46 11.33 7.75 -9.06
CA GLY A 46 12.70 8.08 -8.71
C GLY A 46 13.61 8.24 -9.94
N GLU A 47 14.84 8.70 -9.70
CA GLU A 47 15.80 9.03 -10.76
C GLU A 47 16.36 7.82 -11.52
N ARG A 48 16.18 6.59 -10.99
CA ARG A 48 16.69 5.37 -11.63
C ARG A 48 15.69 4.88 -12.69
N ASN A 49 16.15 4.00 -13.59
CA ASN A 49 15.29 3.44 -14.62
C ASN A 49 14.24 2.45 -14.07
N ASN A 50 14.51 1.81 -12.93
CA ASN A 50 13.61 0.85 -12.29
C ASN A 50 13.82 0.77 -10.78
N SER A 51 12.78 0.34 -10.07
CA SER A 51 12.90 -0.09 -8.68
C SER A 51 13.36 -1.57 -8.63
N ASN A 52 14.18 -1.91 -7.62
CA ASN A 52 14.75 -3.26 -7.50
C ASN A 52 13.88 -4.24 -6.68
N MET A 53 13.22 -3.76 -5.63
CA MET A 53 12.32 -4.54 -4.79
C MET A 53 11.41 -3.54 -4.08
N VAL A 54 10.10 -3.74 -4.16
CA VAL A 54 9.12 -2.86 -3.53
C VAL A 54 8.29 -3.65 -2.54
N ILE A 55 8.15 -3.12 -1.33
CA ILE A 55 7.35 -3.71 -0.27
C ILE A 55 6.18 -2.77 -0.01
N VAL A 56 4.97 -3.29 -0.18
CA VAL A 56 3.73 -2.56 0.15
C VAL A 56 3.18 -3.12 1.44
N ASP A 57 3.16 -2.30 2.50
CA ASP A 57 2.53 -2.63 3.78
C ASP A 57 1.10 -2.09 3.83
N VAL A 58 0.14 -2.99 3.80
CA VAL A 58 -1.29 -2.68 3.82
C VAL A 58 -1.84 -2.98 5.20
N LYS A 59 -2.10 -1.92 5.97
CA LYS A 59 -2.76 -2.01 7.27
C LYS A 59 -4.28 -1.91 7.12
N MET A 60 -5.00 -2.88 7.67
CA MET A 60 -6.46 -2.87 7.70
C MET A 60 -7.00 -1.81 8.67
N LEU A 61 -8.21 -1.32 8.37
CA LEU A 61 -8.96 -0.47 9.30
C LEU A 61 -9.31 -1.23 10.59
N SER A 62 -9.52 -0.49 11.67
CA SER A 62 -9.92 -1.08 12.95
C SER A 62 -11.22 -1.89 12.80
N GLY A 63 -11.22 -3.13 13.29
CA GLY A 63 -12.36 -4.05 13.17
C GLY A 63 -12.41 -4.85 11.87
N PHE A 64 -11.49 -4.64 10.94
CA PHE A 64 -11.40 -5.40 9.69
C PHE A 64 -10.20 -6.36 9.69
N ILE A 65 -10.38 -7.48 8.99
CA ILE A 65 -9.34 -8.47 8.75
C ILE A 65 -9.22 -8.73 7.24
N PRO A 66 -8.01 -9.01 6.74
CA PRO A 66 -7.84 -9.33 5.32
C PRO A 66 -8.46 -10.69 4.99
N LEU A 67 -9.13 -10.77 3.84
CA LEU A 67 -9.65 -12.04 3.34
C LEU A 67 -8.52 -12.89 2.74
N LYS A 68 -8.19 -14.01 3.38
CA LYS A 68 -7.13 -14.94 2.95
C LYS A 68 -7.27 -15.38 1.48
N SER A 69 -8.50 -15.59 1.02
CA SER A 69 -8.77 -15.97 -0.37
C SER A 69 -8.46 -14.86 -1.37
N SER A 70 -8.60 -13.59 -0.96
CA SER A 70 -8.23 -12.44 -1.80
C SER A 70 -6.72 -12.33 -1.93
N VAL A 71 -6.00 -12.45 -0.81
CA VAL A 71 -4.54 -12.37 -0.82
C VAL A 71 -3.89 -13.52 -1.60
N ARG A 72 -4.42 -14.74 -1.52
CA ARG A 72 -3.95 -15.85 -2.36
C ARG A 72 -4.09 -15.61 -3.86
N LYS A 73 -5.05 -14.78 -4.30
CA LYS A 73 -5.16 -14.42 -5.72
C LYS A 73 -4.03 -13.49 -6.15
N LEU A 74 -3.50 -12.67 -5.23
CA LEU A 74 -2.37 -11.78 -5.49
C LEU A 74 -1.07 -12.59 -5.69
N GLU A 75 -0.87 -13.69 -4.96
CA GLU A 75 0.29 -14.58 -5.16
C GLU A 75 0.36 -15.19 -6.57
N GLY A 76 -0.77 -15.24 -7.29
CA GLY A 76 -0.81 -15.71 -8.68
C GLY A 76 -0.41 -14.65 -9.72
N HIS A 77 -0.15 -13.40 -9.31
CA HIS A 77 0.26 -12.34 -10.24
C HIS A 77 1.76 -12.41 -10.53
N PRO A 78 2.18 -12.27 -11.81
CA PRO A 78 3.57 -12.46 -12.22
C PRO A 78 4.55 -11.42 -11.65
N VAL A 79 4.05 -10.27 -11.18
CA VAL A 79 4.87 -9.19 -10.61
C VAL A 79 5.04 -9.34 -9.09
N ILE A 80 4.18 -10.13 -8.45
CA ILE A 80 4.17 -10.34 -7.00
C ILE A 80 5.00 -11.59 -6.71
N GLU A 81 6.12 -11.40 -6.03
CA GLU A 81 7.01 -12.49 -5.64
C GLU A 81 6.43 -13.27 -4.46
N ARG A 82 5.89 -12.53 -3.48
CA ARG A 82 5.37 -13.10 -2.24
C ARG A 82 4.33 -12.18 -1.60
N THR A 83 3.43 -12.78 -0.83
CA THR A 83 2.59 -12.05 0.13
C THR A 83 2.73 -12.64 1.52
N ASP A 84 2.78 -11.79 2.55
CA ASP A 84 2.72 -12.22 3.95
C ASP A 84 1.46 -11.68 4.61
N LEU A 85 0.76 -12.57 5.31
CA LEU A 85 -0.50 -12.31 6.00
C LEU A 85 -0.29 -12.28 7.51
N SER A 86 -0.61 -11.14 8.11
CA SER A 86 -0.79 -10.99 9.56
C SER A 86 -2.27 -10.87 9.90
N THR A 87 -2.62 -10.68 11.18
CA THR A 87 -4.00 -10.52 11.64
C THR A 87 -4.66 -9.25 11.07
N ASN A 88 -3.93 -8.15 10.97
CA ASN A 88 -4.40 -6.85 10.49
C ASN A 88 -3.49 -6.19 9.46
N HIS A 89 -2.42 -6.88 9.03
CA HIS A 89 -1.50 -6.40 7.99
C HIS A 89 -1.40 -7.42 6.86
N VAL A 90 -1.21 -6.91 5.64
CA VAL A 90 -0.79 -7.69 4.48
C VAL A 90 0.46 -7.02 3.92
N LEU A 91 1.55 -7.77 3.81
CA LEU A 91 2.76 -7.33 3.13
C LEU A 91 2.77 -7.92 1.73
N VAL A 92 3.01 -7.09 0.72
CA VAL A 92 3.13 -7.51 -0.68
C VAL A 92 4.53 -7.18 -1.17
N TYR A 93 5.22 -8.19 -1.68
CA TYR A 93 6.57 -8.10 -2.22
C TYR A 93 6.50 -8.11 -3.74
N LEU A 94 6.94 -7.01 -4.36
CA LEU A 94 6.98 -6.81 -5.80
C LEU A 94 8.43 -6.86 -6.27
N GLU A 95 8.70 -7.64 -7.33
CA GLU A 95 10.05 -7.79 -7.88
C GLU A 95 10.55 -6.48 -8.49
N LYS A 96 9.69 -5.77 -9.24
CA LYS A 96 10.02 -4.47 -9.82
C LYS A 96 8.76 -3.70 -10.17
N VAL A 97 8.88 -2.38 -10.11
CA VAL A 97 7.89 -1.40 -10.56
C VAL A 97 8.62 -0.35 -11.38
#